data_AF-A0A9D9S1C4-F1
#
_entry.id   AF-A0A9D9S1C4-F1
#
_cell.length_a   1.000
_cell.length_b   1.000
_cell.length_c   1.000
_cell.angle_alpha   90.00
_cell.angle_beta   90.00
_cell.angle_gamma   90.00
#
_symmetry.space_group_name_H-M   'P 1'
#
loop_
_entity.id
_entity.type
_entity.pdbx_description
1 polymer ?
#
loop_
_entity_poly.entity_id
_entity_poly.type
_entity_poly.pdbx_seq_one_letter_code
_entity_poly.pdbx_strand_id
1 'polypeptide(L)'
;MHLFVDISSHGFGHLAITAPVLNAVSEIIPDFRLTIRSSLPAAKLQQRIKAPYTLIPQATDFGYVMIDATSINFAASAATYRQAHANWPARVADEARFLDNLKPDLVLSNVSYLPLAGAAAAGIPALSLCSLNWADLFDHYFADQPWATPIHAEMLAAYRSAQAFVRVTPGMRMEALGNIQPVGPIAATGTRNDLGLNDDKAILIAMGGIAHRLPVEN
;
A
#
# COMPACT_ATOMS: atom_id res chain seq x y z
N MET A 1 -16.35 8.76 13.78
CA MET A 1 -15.75 8.15 12.58
C MET A 1 -14.67 7.17 13.01
N HIS A 2 -14.74 5.93 12.54
CA HIS A 2 -13.71 4.90 12.67
C HIS A 2 -13.10 4.63 11.30
N LEU A 3 -11.83 5.02 11.13
CA LEU A 3 -11.04 4.75 9.95
C LEU A 3 -10.21 3.47 10.16
N PHE A 4 -10.44 2.47 9.32
CA PHE A 4 -9.54 1.32 9.20
C PHE A 4 -8.57 1.57 8.04
N VAL A 5 -7.27 1.37 8.29
CA VAL A 5 -6.21 1.60 7.29
C VAL A 5 -5.36 0.35 7.12
N ASP A 6 -5.29 -0.16 5.89
CA ASP A 6 -4.38 -1.25 5.52
C ASP A 6 -3.13 -0.67 4.87
N ILE A 7 -1.98 -0.78 5.55
CA ILE A 7 -0.70 -0.24 5.07
C ILE A 7 0.21 -1.40 4.70
N SER A 8 0.48 -1.50 3.40
CA SER A 8 1.42 -2.48 2.85
C SER A 8 2.81 -2.37 3.47
N SER A 9 3.45 -3.52 3.66
CA SER A 9 4.80 -3.62 4.20
C SER A 9 5.89 -3.75 3.15
N HIS A 10 5.55 -3.64 1.86
CA HIS A 10 6.48 -3.77 0.73
C HIS A 10 7.37 -2.53 0.55
N GLY A 11 8.01 -2.11 1.64
CA GLY A 11 8.89 -0.95 1.71
C GLY A 11 8.30 0.23 2.49
N PHE A 12 9.17 1.07 3.05
CA PHE A 12 8.76 2.23 3.84
C PHE A 12 8.11 3.36 3.02
N GLY A 13 8.13 3.27 1.68
CA GLY A 13 7.45 4.22 0.79
C GLY A 13 5.94 4.26 1.02
N HIS A 14 5.31 3.12 1.27
CA HIS A 14 3.88 3.01 1.58
C HIS A 14 3.51 3.78 2.85
N LEU A 15 4.33 3.66 3.90
CA LEU A 15 4.19 4.45 5.11
C LEU A 15 4.48 5.93 4.88
N ALA A 16 5.49 6.26 4.06
CA ALA A 16 5.84 7.64 3.74
C ALA A 16 4.72 8.38 2.98
N ILE A 17 3.91 7.67 2.19
CA ILE A 17 2.70 8.19 1.55
C ILE A 17 1.55 8.31 2.56
N THR A 18 1.30 7.26 3.33
CA THR A 18 0.08 7.16 4.15
C THR A 18 0.14 8.02 5.41
N ALA A 19 1.30 8.08 6.08
CA ALA A 19 1.41 8.77 7.37
C ALA A 19 1.12 10.28 7.30
N PRO A 20 1.62 11.06 6.32
CA PRO A 20 1.25 12.47 6.18
C PRO A 20 -0.25 12.67 6.01
N VAL A 21 -0.94 11.78 5.28
CA VAL A 21 -2.39 11.83 5.10
C VAL A 21 -3.11 11.59 6.44
N LEU A 22 -2.73 10.55 7.19
CA LEU A 22 -3.35 10.28 8.49
C LEU A 22 -3.12 11.41 9.50
N ASN A 23 -1.94 12.05 9.46
CA ASN A 23 -1.66 13.22 10.29
C ASN A 23 -2.55 14.41 9.89
N ALA A 24 -2.70 14.70 8.60
CA ALA A 24 -3.61 15.75 8.14
C ALA A 24 -5.09 15.44 8.49
N VAL A 25 -5.52 14.19 8.37
CA VAL A 25 -6.87 13.76 8.79
C VAL A 25 -7.07 13.99 10.29
N SER A 26 -6.06 13.72 11.12
CA SER A 26 -6.14 13.97 12.57
C SER A 26 -6.25 15.44 12.94
N GLU A 27 -5.78 16.34 12.08
CA GLU A 27 -5.93 17.79 12.27
C GLU A 27 -7.33 18.26 11.85
N ILE A 28 -7.95 17.61 10.86
CA ILE A 28 -9.29 17.95 10.34
C ILE A 28 -10.39 17.33 11.20
N ILE A 29 -10.19 16.09 11.69
CA ILE A 29 -11.15 15.32 12.49
C ILE A 29 -10.43 14.79 13.73
N PRO A 30 -10.31 15.58 14.82
CA PRO A 30 -9.48 15.23 15.97
C PRO A 30 -9.88 13.94 16.71
N ASP A 31 -11.17 13.62 16.75
CA ASP A 31 -11.72 12.53 17.57
C ASP A 31 -12.05 11.26 16.76
N PHE A 32 -11.41 11.06 15.61
CA PHE A 32 -11.59 9.82 14.84
C PHE A 32 -10.86 8.64 15.50
N ARG A 33 -11.51 7.46 15.48
CA ARG A 33 -10.88 6.20 15.87
C ARG A 33 -10.04 5.69 14.71
N LEU A 34 -8.77 5.38 14.96
CA LEU A 34 -7.87 4.82 13.95
C LEU A 34 -7.48 3.38 14.28
N THR A 35 -7.66 2.47 13.33
CA THR A 35 -7.10 1.12 13.38
C THR A 35 -6.22 0.90 12.16
N ILE A 36 -5.00 0.45 12.37
CA ILE A 36 -4.02 0.19 11.32
C ILE A 36 -3.74 -1.30 11.26
N ARG A 37 -3.82 -1.89 10.08
CA ARG A 37 -3.25 -3.21 9.80
C ARG A 37 -2.00 -3.06 8.96
N SER A 38 -0.88 -3.59 9.45
CA SER A 38 0.41 -3.60 8.75
C SER A 38 1.37 -4.55 9.44
N SER A 39 2.29 -5.18 8.70
CA SER A 39 3.42 -5.95 9.25
C SER A 39 4.71 -5.12 9.37
N LEU A 40 4.66 -3.80 9.10
CA LEU A 40 5.79 -2.91 9.39
C LEU A 40 6.11 -2.90 10.89
N PRO A 41 7.39 -2.71 11.29
CA PRO A 41 7.74 -2.60 12.70
C PRO A 41 6.97 -1.47 13.39
N ALA A 42 6.34 -1.76 14.54
CA ALA A 42 5.52 -0.79 15.26
C ALA A 42 6.27 0.53 15.55
N ALA A 43 7.56 0.45 15.89
CA ALA A 43 8.41 1.62 16.11
C ALA A 43 8.52 2.53 14.86
N LYS A 44 8.50 1.96 13.64
CA LYS A 44 8.53 2.75 12.40
C LYS A 44 7.21 3.45 12.12
N LEU A 45 6.09 2.79 12.44
CA LEU A 45 4.75 3.41 12.36
C LEU A 45 4.66 4.59 13.34
N GLN A 46 5.04 4.38 14.60
CA GLN A 46 5.02 5.40 15.66
C GLN A 46 5.91 6.61 15.35
N GLN A 47 7.01 6.42 14.61
CA GLN A 47 7.87 7.53 14.19
C GLN A 47 7.19 8.50 13.21
N ARG A 48 6.13 8.08 12.50
CA ARG A 48 5.54 8.87 11.42
C ARG A 48 4.06 9.20 11.61
N ILE A 49 3.32 8.36 12.33
CA ILE A 49 1.89 8.53 12.57
C ILE A 49 1.70 9.12 13.96
N LYS A 50 1.16 10.33 14.01
CA LYS A 50 0.98 11.11 15.25
C LYS A 50 -0.29 10.73 16.00
N ALA A 51 -1.37 10.47 15.27
CA ALA A 51 -2.65 10.11 15.85
C ALA A 51 -2.52 8.79 16.64
N PRO A 52 -3.19 8.64 17.79
CA PRO A 52 -3.26 7.36 18.48
C PRO A 52 -3.99 6.33 17.61
N TYR A 53 -3.50 5.08 17.60
CA TYR A 53 -4.10 4.00 16.82
C TYR A 53 -4.00 2.64 17.50
N THR A 54 -4.92 1.75 17.16
CA THR A 54 -4.80 0.31 17.44
C THR A 54 -4.07 -0.37 16.28
N LEU A 55 -3.04 -1.16 16.56
CA LEU A 55 -2.28 -1.89 15.56
C LEU A 55 -2.72 -3.35 15.46
N ILE A 56 -2.93 -3.83 14.23
CA ILE A 56 -3.10 -5.23 13.86
C ILE A 56 -1.83 -5.64 13.07
N PRO A 57 -0.90 -6.40 13.68
CA PRO A 57 0.41 -6.69 13.09
C PRO A 57 0.34 -7.80 12.03
N GLN A 58 -0.30 -7.52 10.89
CA GLN A 58 -0.54 -8.47 9.81
C GLN A 58 -0.36 -7.82 8.43
N ALA A 59 0.05 -8.62 7.45
CA ALA A 59 0.07 -8.24 6.03
C ALA A 59 -1.12 -8.86 5.30
N THR A 60 -1.66 -8.15 4.30
CA THR A 60 -2.71 -8.65 3.42
C THR A 60 -2.31 -8.75 1.97
N ASP A 61 -1.20 -8.14 1.60
CA ASP A 61 -0.55 -8.25 0.32
C ASP A 61 0.86 -8.81 0.46
N PHE A 62 1.35 -9.40 -0.63
CA PHE A 62 2.73 -9.88 -0.73
C PHE A 62 3.50 -9.21 -1.86
N GLY A 63 2.84 -8.37 -2.67
CA GLY A 63 3.44 -7.71 -3.83
C GLY A 63 4.12 -8.71 -4.75
N TYR A 64 5.44 -8.85 -4.57
CA TYR A 64 6.25 -9.89 -5.19
C TYR A 64 7.13 -10.58 -4.14
N VAL A 65 7.41 -11.87 -4.37
CA VAL A 65 8.47 -12.56 -3.65
C VAL A 65 9.80 -12.06 -4.22
N MET A 66 10.58 -11.35 -3.42
CA MET A 66 11.85 -10.76 -3.82
C MET A 66 13.01 -11.73 -3.56
N ILE A 67 13.99 -11.76 -4.47
CA ILE A 67 15.31 -12.37 -4.23
C ILE A 67 16.18 -11.37 -3.46
N ASP A 68 16.18 -10.12 -3.90
CA ASP A 68 16.89 -9.00 -3.31
C ASP A 68 16.12 -7.68 -3.54
N ALA A 69 16.69 -6.54 -3.18
CA ALA A 69 16.03 -5.23 -3.28
C ALA A 69 15.60 -4.85 -4.72
N THR A 70 16.16 -5.50 -5.74
CA THR A 70 16.00 -5.16 -7.16
C THR A 70 15.52 -6.32 -8.03
N SER A 71 15.59 -7.56 -7.53
CA SER A 71 15.31 -8.77 -8.30
C SER A 71 14.08 -9.52 -7.78
N ILE A 72 13.11 -9.76 -8.66
CA ILE A 72 11.89 -10.52 -8.35
C ILE A 72 12.12 -12.02 -8.56
N ASN A 73 11.66 -12.84 -7.62
CA ASN A 73 11.51 -14.28 -7.83
C ASN A 73 10.16 -14.54 -8.53
N PHE A 74 10.17 -14.59 -9.87
CA PHE A 74 8.96 -14.78 -10.65
C PHE A 74 8.26 -16.12 -10.39
N ALA A 75 9.03 -17.21 -10.24
CA ALA A 75 8.46 -18.53 -10.00
C ALA A 75 7.74 -18.60 -8.65
N ALA A 76 8.37 -18.08 -7.59
CA ALA A 76 7.75 -18.02 -6.27
C ALA A 76 6.55 -17.06 -6.26
N SER A 77 6.66 -15.89 -6.87
CA SER A 77 5.55 -14.92 -6.98
C SER A 77 4.34 -15.53 -7.70
N ALA A 78 4.56 -16.23 -8.82
CA ALA A 78 3.50 -16.92 -9.55
C ALA A 78 2.82 -18.00 -8.68
N ALA A 79 3.58 -18.77 -7.91
CA ALA A 79 3.03 -19.75 -6.97
C ALA A 79 2.18 -19.07 -5.88
N THR A 80 2.68 -17.97 -5.30
CA THR A 80 1.97 -17.20 -4.28
C THR A 80 0.69 -16.56 -4.82
N TYR A 81 0.69 -15.97 -6.02
CA TYR A 81 -0.54 -15.45 -6.65
C TYR A 81 -1.59 -16.54 -6.86
N ARG A 82 -1.20 -17.69 -7.42
CA ARG A 82 -2.12 -18.81 -7.63
C ARG A 82 -2.67 -19.34 -6.29
N GLN A 83 -1.83 -19.48 -5.27
CA GLN A 83 -2.28 -19.90 -3.94
C GLN A 83 -3.23 -18.86 -3.31
N ALA A 84 -2.88 -17.59 -3.44
CA ALA A 84 -3.67 -16.48 -2.90
C ALA A 84 -5.08 -16.41 -3.52
N HIS A 85 -5.22 -16.78 -4.79
CA HIS A 85 -6.47 -16.72 -5.53
C HIS A 85 -7.17 -18.08 -5.69
N ALA A 86 -6.55 -19.20 -5.27
CA ALA A 86 -7.14 -20.54 -5.38
C ALA A 86 -8.52 -20.67 -4.71
N ASN A 87 -8.78 -19.88 -3.66
CA ASN A 87 -10.10 -19.74 -3.05
C ASN A 87 -10.39 -18.26 -2.71
N TRP A 88 -10.26 -17.40 -3.72
CA TRP A 88 -10.48 -15.96 -3.59
C TRP A 88 -11.83 -15.61 -2.94
N PRO A 89 -12.99 -16.22 -3.32
CA PRO A 89 -14.27 -15.90 -2.69
C PRO A 89 -14.31 -16.13 -1.18
N ALA A 90 -13.71 -17.24 -0.68
CA ALA A 90 -13.65 -17.49 0.75
C ALA A 90 -12.78 -16.46 1.47
N ARG A 91 -11.63 -16.08 0.89
CA ARG A 91 -10.77 -15.04 1.47
C ARG A 91 -11.46 -13.68 1.54
N VAL A 92 -12.23 -13.31 0.52
CA VAL A 92 -13.04 -12.08 0.53
C VAL A 92 -14.12 -12.16 1.61
N ALA A 93 -14.79 -13.30 1.77
CA ALA A 93 -15.80 -13.49 2.81
C ALA A 93 -15.18 -13.43 4.23
N ASP A 94 -13.99 -13.97 4.43
CA ASP A 94 -13.25 -13.89 5.69
C ASP A 94 -12.88 -12.43 6.02
N GLU A 95 -12.39 -11.70 5.03
CA GLU A 95 -12.05 -10.28 5.15
C GLU A 95 -13.29 -9.42 5.44
N ALA A 96 -14.41 -9.69 4.77
CA ALA A 96 -15.69 -9.02 5.03
C ALA A 96 -16.15 -9.23 6.47
N ARG A 97 -16.12 -10.47 6.98
CA ARG A 97 -16.46 -10.78 8.38
C ARG A 97 -15.51 -10.10 9.37
N PHE A 98 -14.23 -10.02 9.04
CA PHE A 98 -13.26 -9.27 9.83
C PHE A 98 -13.65 -7.79 9.94
N LEU A 99 -13.99 -7.16 8.81
CA LEU A 99 -14.42 -5.75 8.78
C LEU A 99 -15.76 -5.53 9.48
N ASP A 100 -16.74 -6.43 9.32
CA ASP A 100 -18.04 -6.38 10.02
C ASP A 100 -17.89 -6.45 11.55
N ASN A 101 -16.93 -7.23 12.04
CA ASN A 101 -16.62 -7.29 13.46
C ASN A 101 -15.91 -6.02 13.94
N LEU A 102 -15.02 -5.45 13.11
CA LEU A 102 -14.28 -4.24 13.42
C LEU A 102 -15.18 -2.98 13.40
N LYS A 103 -16.22 -2.99 12.55
CA LYS A 103 -17.19 -1.91 12.29
C LYS A 103 -16.55 -0.56 11.94
N PRO A 104 -15.61 -0.48 10.98
CA PRO A 104 -15.11 0.80 10.52
C PRO A 104 -16.19 1.54 9.73
N ASP A 105 -16.19 2.87 9.83
CA ASP A 105 -17.03 3.74 9.00
C ASP A 105 -16.43 3.90 7.59
N LEU A 106 -15.12 3.70 7.44
CA LEU A 106 -14.38 3.82 6.17
C LEU A 106 -13.15 2.90 6.17
N VAL A 107 -12.89 2.26 5.04
CA VAL A 107 -11.64 1.54 4.76
C VAL A 107 -10.74 2.38 3.86
N LEU A 108 -9.48 2.55 4.25
CA LEU A 108 -8.43 3.09 3.41
C LEU A 108 -7.38 2.00 3.17
N SER A 109 -7.31 1.47 1.96
CA SER A 109 -6.20 0.59 1.58
C SER A 109 -5.10 1.41 0.94
N ASN A 110 -3.88 1.34 1.46
CA ASN A 110 -2.75 1.96 0.79
C ASN A 110 -2.62 1.36 -0.63
N VAL A 111 -2.40 0.05 -0.75
CA VAL A 111 -2.28 -0.59 -2.07
C VAL A 111 -2.90 -1.99 -2.14
N SER A 112 -3.11 -2.65 -1.00
CA SER A 112 -3.70 -4.00 -0.94
C SER A 112 -5.12 -4.04 -1.54
N TYR A 113 -5.42 -5.04 -2.38
CA TYR A 113 -6.74 -5.17 -2.99
C TYR A 113 -7.72 -6.05 -2.18
N LEU A 114 -7.23 -6.99 -1.37
CA LEU A 114 -8.09 -7.82 -0.49
C LEU A 114 -8.99 -6.99 0.46
N PRO A 115 -8.49 -5.96 1.16
CA PRO A 115 -9.33 -5.14 2.04
C PRO A 115 -10.43 -4.40 1.29
N LEU A 116 -10.20 -4.03 0.02
CA LEU A 116 -11.18 -3.35 -0.83
C LEU A 116 -12.30 -4.31 -1.24
N ALA A 117 -11.95 -5.54 -1.62
CA ALA A 117 -12.94 -6.58 -1.92
C ALA A 117 -13.77 -6.95 -0.68
N GLY A 118 -13.12 -7.10 0.48
CA GLY A 118 -13.80 -7.37 1.74
C GLY A 118 -14.75 -6.23 2.15
N ALA A 119 -14.31 -4.97 2.01
CA ALA A 119 -15.14 -3.81 2.31
C ALA A 119 -16.37 -3.73 1.40
N ALA A 120 -16.19 -3.99 0.09
CA ALA A 120 -17.30 -4.03 -0.85
C ALA A 120 -18.32 -5.14 -0.50
N ALA A 121 -17.84 -6.32 -0.12
CA ALA A 121 -18.71 -7.43 0.31
C ALA A 121 -19.45 -7.13 1.62
N ALA A 122 -18.85 -6.34 2.52
CA ALA A 122 -19.46 -5.89 3.78
C ALA A 122 -20.36 -4.64 3.61
N GLY A 123 -20.40 -4.02 2.43
CA GLY A 123 -21.11 -2.74 2.22
C GLY A 123 -20.47 -1.53 2.91
N ILE A 124 -19.18 -1.61 3.24
CA ILE A 124 -18.41 -0.55 3.89
C ILE A 124 -17.73 0.29 2.80
N PRO A 125 -17.84 1.63 2.86
CA PRO A 125 -17.16 2.48 1.88
C PRO A 125 -15.64 2.31 1.97
N ALA A 126 -14.97 2.36 0.81
CA ALA A 126 -13.52 2.19 0.73
C ALA A 126 -12.85 3.15 -0.25
N LEU A 127 -11.62 3.53 0.07
CA LEU A 127 -10.70 4.28 -0.79
C LEU A 127 -9.38 3.54 -0.91
N SER A 128 -8.68 3.75 -2.03
CA SER A 128 -7.28 3.36 -2.19
C SER A 128 -6.36 4.59 -2.26
N LEU A 129 -5.10 4.49 -1.81
CA LEU A 129 -4.12 5.60 -1.82
C LEU A 129 -2.70 5.10 -2.11
N CYS A 130 -2.22 5.24 -3.34
CA CYS A 130 -0.85 4.88 -3.69
C CYS A 130 -0.33 5.54 -4.96
N SER A 131 0.95 5.34 -5.25
CA SER A 131 1.59 5.67 -6.54
C SER A 131 1.57 4.49 -7.52
N LEU A 132 1.27 3.28 -7.05
CA LEU A 132 1.22 2.05 -7.85
C LEU A 132 -0.01 1.23 -7.48
N ASN A 133 -0.40 0.27 -8.32
CA ASN A 133 -1.34 -0.77 -7.93
C ASN A 133 -0.76 -2.14 -8.32
N TRP A 134 -1.16 -3.20 -7.62
CA TRP A 134 -0.65 -4.54 -7.89
C TRP A 134 -1.20 -5.14 -9.18
N ALA A 135 -2.35 -4.68 -9.68
CA ALA A 135 -2.99 -5.25 -10.87
C ALA A 135 -2.19 -4.94 -12.14
N ASP A 136 -1.79 -3.68 -12.34
CA ASP A 136 -0.96 -3.25 -13.48
C ASP A 136 0.41 -3.92 -13.45
N LEU A 137 1.02 -4.07 -12.27
CA LEU A 137 2.29 -4.78 -12.15
C LEU A 137 2.12 -6.27 -12.44
N PHE A 138 1.04 -6.88 -11.95
CA PHE A 138 0.71 -8.28 -12.21
C PHE A 138 0.54 -8.52 -13.72
N ASP A 139 -0.24 -7.67 -14.39
CA ASP A 139 -0.45 -7.72 -15.84
C ASP A 139 0.89 -7.60 -16.58
N HIS A 140 1.73 -6.62 -16.22
CA HIS A 140 3.02 -6.42 -16.86
C HIS A 140 3.92 -7.68 -16.86
N TYR A 141 3.93 -8.45 -15.78
CA TYR A 141 4.81 -9.61 -15.66
C TYR A 141 4.15 -10.95 -16.01
N PHE A 142 2.83 -11.06 -15.90
CA PHE A 142 2.14 -12.35 -16.01
C PHE A 142 1.02 -12.38 -17.05
N ALA A 143 0.74 -11.32 -17.82
CA ALA A 143 -0.35 -11.29 -18.80
C ALA A 143 -0.37 -12.49 -19.76
N ASP A 144 0.81 -12.94 -20.22
CA ASP A 144 0.94 -14.07 -21.17
C ASP A 144 0.78 -15.45 -20.52
N GLN A 145 0.58 -15.51 -19.20
CA GLN A 145 0.42 -16.78 -18.48
C GLN A 145 -1.03 -17.28 -18.55
N PRO A 146 -1.26 -18.58 -18.83
CA PRO A 146 -2.61 -19.12 -19.00
C PRO A 146 -3.48 -19.05 -17.74
N TRP A 147 -2.86 -18.90 -16.56
CA TRP A 147 -3.54 -18.81 -15.26
C TRP A 147 -3.80 -17.36 -14.81
N ALA A 148 -3.31 -16.35 -15.53
CA ALA A 148 -3.28 -14.97 -15.05
C ALA A 148 -4.61 -14.22 -15.24
N THR A 149 -5.32 -14.44 -16.34
CA THR A 149 -6.56 -13.72 -16.67
C THR A 149 -7.60 -13.68 -15.54
N PRO A 150 -8.00 -14.80 -14.90
CA PRO A 150 -8.98 -14.75 -13.82
C PRO A 150 -8.46 -13.99 -12.59
N ILE A 151 -7.18 -14.14 -12.24
CA ILE A 151 -6.56 -13.46 -11.10
C ILE A 151 -6.53 -11.94 -11.34
N HIS A 152 -6.10 -11.52 -12.53
CA HIS A 152 -6.07 -10.11 -12.89
C HIS A 152 -7.47 -9.48 -12.83
N ALA A 153 -8.49 -10.19 -13.31
CA ALA A 153 -9.88 -9.74 -13.23
C ALA A 153 -10.36 -9.55 -11.78
N GLU A 154 -10.01 -10.47 -10.88
CA GLU A 154 -10.33 -10.36 -9.45
C GLU A 154 -9.64 -9.15 -8.79
N MET A 155 -8.36 -8.92 -9.12
CA MET A 155 -7.61 -7.75 -8.63
C MET A 155 -8.23 -6.45 -9.13
N LEU A 156 -8.56 -6.35 -10.42
CA LEU A 156 -9.21 -5.17 -10.99
C LEU A 156 -10.59 -4.93 -10.38
N ALA A 157 -11.39 -5.98 -10.18
CA ALA A 157 -12.71 -5.86 -9.54
C ALA A 157 -12.59 -5.28 -8.12
N ALA A 158 -11.60 -5.73 -7.36
CA ALA A 158 -11.33 -5.21 -6.02
C ALA A 158 -10.88 -3.74 -6.00
N TYR A 159 -10.02 -3.31 -6.92
CA TYR A 159 -9.66 -1.88 -7.01
C TYR A 159 -10.82 -1.01 -7.49
N ARG A 160 -11.63 -1.51 -8.43
CA ARG A 160 -12.80 -0.81 -8.97
C ARG A 160 -13.96 -0.72 -7.99
N SER A 161 -14.01 -1.56 -6.96
CA SER A 161 -15.04 -1.50 -5.92
C SER A 161 -14.82 -0.37 -4.92
N ALA A 162 -13.60 0.21 -4.86
CA ALA A 162 -13.35 1.42 -4.09
C ALA A 162 -14.05 2.63 -4.73
N GLN A 163 -14.50 3.58 -3.91
CA GLN A 163 -15.12 4.82 -4.39
C GLN A 163 -14.15 5.64 -5.25
N ALA A 164 -12.87 5.64 -4.86
CA ALA A 164 -11.79 6.23 -5.63
C ALA A 164 -10.47 5.55 -5.32
N PHE A 165 -9.60 5.52 -6.33
CA PHE A 165 -8.17 5.31 -6.15
C PHE A 165 -7.49 6.68 -6.15
N VAL A 166 -7.10 7.16 -4.98
CA VAL A 166 -6.36 8.41 -4.80
C VAL A 166 -4.92 8.20 -5.25
N ARG A 167 -4.63 8.57 -6.49
CA ARG A 167 -3.31 8.36 -7.10
C ARG A 167 -2.39 9.54 -6.79
N VAL A 168 -1.32 9.27 -6.04
CA VAL A 168 -0.30 10.29 -5.74
C VAL A 168 0.62 10.54 -6.94
N THR A 169 1.18 11.76 -7.02
CA THR A 169 2.12 12.14 -8.07
C THR A 169 3.55 12.23 -7.52
N PRO A 170 4.56 11.61 -8.15
CA PRO A 170 4.47 10.74 -9.33
C PRO A 170 3.79 9.40 -9.03
N GLY A 171 3.16 8.81 -10.06
CA GLY A 171 2.49 7.52 -9.97
C GLY A 171 2.27 6.85 -11.34
N MET A 172 1.93 5.56 -11.33
CA MET A 172 1.63 4.76 -12.52
C MET A 172 0.40 5.28 -13.28
N ARG A 173 0.23 4.84 -14.54
CA ARG A 173 -0.90 5.30 -15.38
C ARG A 173 -2.26 4.81 -14.87
N MET A 174 -2.37 3.54 -14.44
CA MET A 174 -3.59 2.96 -13.85
C MET A 174 -4.85 3.08 -14.71
N GLU A 175 -4.70 2.97 -16.03
CA GLU A 175 -5.80 3.20 -17.00
C GLU A 175 -6.95 2.20 -16.82
N ALA A 176 -6.64 0.98 -16.37
CA ALA A 176 -7.64 -0.06 -16.17
C ALA A 176 -8.58 0.20 -14.97
N LEU A 177 -8.26 1.13 -14.06
CA LEU A 177 -9.04 1.30 -12.82
C LEU A 177 -10.33 2.12 -13.01
N GLY A 178 -10.33 3.14 -13.87
CA GLY A 178 -11.54 3.94 -14.18
C GLY A 178 -12.09 4.82 -13.04
N ASN A 179 -11.61 4.66 -11.81
CA ASN A 179 -11.99 5.42 -10.61
C ASN A 179 -10.81 6.22 -10.02
N ILE A 180 -9.86 6.64 -10.87
CA ILE A 180 -8.67 7.39 -10.43
C ILE A 180 -9.03 8.82 -10.04
N GLN A 181 -8.58 9.23 -8.85
CA GLN A 181 -8.55 10.62 -8.42
C GLN A 181 -7.09 11.06 -8.23
N PRO A 182 -6.52 11.85 -9.14
CA PRO A 182 -5.13 12.27 -9.01
C PRO A 182 -4.97 13.32 -7.92
N VAL A 183 -3.88 13.22 -7.16
CA VAL A 183 -3.43 14.25 -6.22
C VAL A 183 -1.97 14.59 -6.47
N GLY A 184 -1.55 15.76 -5.98
CA GLY A 184 -0.16 16.18 -6.04
C GLY A 184 0.77 15.31 -5.19
N PRO A 185 2.06 15.68 -5.11
CA PRO A 185 3.01 15.00 -4.24
C PRO A 185 2.55 15.02 -2.78
N ILE A 186 2.69 13.88 -2.11
CA ILE A 186 2.50 13.74 -0.68
C ILE A 186 3.87 13.59 -0.04
N ALA A 187 4.22 14.52 0.84
CA ALA A 187 5.48 14.52 1.56
C ALA A 187 5.30 15.17 2.95
N ALA A 188 6.19 14.81 3.87
CA ALA A 188 6.38 15.61 5.08
C ALA A 188 7.25 16.82 4.75
N THR A 189 6.83 18.01 5.15
CA THR A 189 7.66 19.22 5.02
C THR A 189 8.86 19.09 5.96
N GLY A 190 10.05 19.06 5.38
CA GLY A 190 11.30 19.03 6.14
C GLY A 190 11.76 20.42 6.56
N THR A 191 12.74 20.46 7.48
CA THR A 191 13.47 21.68 7.81
C THR A 191 14.69 21.80 6.93
N ARG A 192 14.98 23.00 6.41
CA ARG A 192 16.23 23.27 5.70
C ARG A 192 17.40 23.13 6.68
N ASN A 193 18.36 22.27 6.36
CA ASN A 193 19.60 22.12 7.11
C ASN A 193 20.78 22.44 6.20
N ASP A 194 21.77 23.14 6.74
CA ASP A 194 23.05 23.30 6.09
C ASP A 194 23.83 21.98 6.19
N LEU A 195 24.32 21.48 5.06
CA LEU A 195 25.09 20.25 4.97
C LEU A 195 26.60 20.50 5.16
N GLY A 196 27.03 21.76 5.34
CA GLY A 196 28.43 22.12 5.56
C GLY A 196 29.31 21.91 4.32
N LEU A 197 28.71 21.94 3.13
CA LEU A 197 29.38 21.62 1.88
C LEU A 197 30.17 22.79 1.28
N ASN A 198 30.09 24.00 1.85
CA ASN A 198 30.90 25.17 1.46
C ASN A 198 31.07 25.36 -0.06
N ASP A 199 29.94 25.38 -0.79
CA ASP A 199 29.83 25.48 -2.26
C ASP A 199 30.41 24.29 -3.08
N ASP A 200 30.90 23.23 -2.43
CA ASP A 200 31.33 22.01 -3.10
C ASP A 200 30.17 21.26 -3.76
N LYS A 201 30.47 20.61 -4.89
CA LYS A 201 29.51 19.73 -5.57
C LYS A 201 29.34 18.44 -4.77
N ALA A 202 28.11 18.14 -4.37
CA ALA A 202 27.77 16.90 -3.70
C ALA A 202 26.82 16.04 -4.53
N ILE A 203 26.92 14.72 -4.32
CA ILE A 203 25.99 13.73 -4.86
C ILE A 203 25.36 13.01 -3.67
N LEU A 204 24.03 13.05 -3.59
CA LEU A 204 23.28 12.23 -2.64
C LEU A 204 22.89 10.90 -3.29
N ILE A 205 23.41 9.81 -2.74
CA ILE A 205 23.02 8.45 -3.13
C ILE A 205 22.13 7.88 -2.02
N ALA A 206 20.86 7.61 -2.34
CA ALA A 206 19.92 7.00 -1.42
C ALA A 206 19.22 5.82 -2.12
N MET A 207 19.34 4.62 -1.54
CA MET A 207 18.83 3.37 -2.13
C MET A 207 17.49 2.92 -1.56
N GLY A 208 16.73 3.87 -1.01
CA GLY A 208 15.40 3.61 -0.45
C GLY A 208 15.44 2.93 0.92
N GLY A 209 14.38 2.17 1.22
CA GLY A 209 14.12 1.62 2.56
C GLY A 209 14.58 0.18 2.77
N ILE A 210 15.20 -0.46 1.78
CA ILE A 210 15.69 -1.84 1.84
C ILE A 210 17.21 -1.80 1.96
N ALA A 211 17.78 -2.61 2.83
CA ALA A 211 19.23 -2.69 2.99
C ALA A 211 19.89 -3.08 1.65
N HIS A 212 20.84 -2.28 1.21
CA HIS A 212 21.62 -2.53 0.01
C HIS A 212 23.10 -2.32 0.31
N ARG A 213 23.93 -3.25 -0.15
CA ARG A 213 25.38 -3.13 -0.04
C ARG A 213 25.90 -2.45 -1.29
N LEU A 214 26.52 -1.29 -1.14
CA LEU A 214 27.09 -0.57 -2.27
C LEU A 214 28.40 -1.25 -2.71
N PRO A 215 28.66 -1.39 -4.02
CA PRO A 215 29.91 -1.95 -4.54
C PRO A 215 31.10 -0.97 -4.44
N VAL A 216 31.08 -0.09 -3.44
CA VAL A 216 32.14 0.88 -3.12
C VAL A 216 32.80 0.60 -1.77
N GLU A 217 32.33 -0.43 -1.06
CA GLU A 217 32.95 -0.95 0.15
C GLU A 217 34.10 -1.89 -0.26
N ASN A 218 35.34 -1.41 -0.19
CA ASN A 218 36.55 -2.23 -0.28
C ASN A 218 36.72 -3.10 0.98
#